data_AF-A0A7K2JGB5-F1
#
_entry.id   AF-A0A7K2JGB5-F1
#
_cell.length_a   1.000
_cell.length_b   1.000
_cell.length_c   1.000
_cell.angle_alpha   90.00
_cell.angle_beta   90.00
_cell.angle_gamma   90.00
#
_symmetry.space_group_name_H-M   'P 1'
#
loop_
_entity.id
_entity.type
_entity.pdbx_description
1 polymer ?
#
loop_
_entity_poly.entity_id
_entity_poly.type
_entity_poly.pdbx_seq_one_letter_code
_entity_poly.pdbx_strand_id
1 'polypeptide(L)'
;MSAETERIRRAAADAHTALQRLTAATAGLTPEGRTVLLEALHDGRTDGLLVVLGGLITATGEDLPEGAAAEDIDEAAAYIEDYAGQRLARARTTLTAQEDRT
;
A
#
# COMPACT_ATOMS: atom_id res chain seq x y z
N MET A 1 -25.28 14.19 9.28
CA MET A 1 -24.12 13.30 9.00
C MET A 1 -24.33 12.02 9.80
N SER A 2 -24.27 10.84 9.19
CA SER A 2 -24.66 9.59 9.85
C SER A 2 -23.59 9.10 10.84
N ALA A 3 -23.99 8.27 11.80
CA ALA A 3 -23.07 7.62 12.75
C ALA A 3 -22.04 6.72 12.04
N GLU A 4 -22.41 6.17 10.88
CA GLU A 4 -21.54 5.38 10.01
C GLU A 4 -20.45 6.24 9.37
N THR A 5 -20.81 7.39 8.78
CA THR A 5 -19.83 8.32 8.19
C THR A 5 -18.80 8.80 9.21
N GLU A 6 -19.22 9.08 10.44
CA GLU A 6 -18.31 9.49 11.52
C GLU A 6 -17.36 8.36 11.94
N ARG A 7 -17.85 7.11 11.98
CA ARG A 7 -17.02 5.94 12.27
C ARG A 7 -15.94 5.73 11.21
N ILE A 8 -16.31 5.83 9.93
CA ILE A 8 -15.37 5.70 8.79
C ILE A 8 -14.29 6.78 8.86
N ARG A 9 -14.68 8.04 9.13
CA ARG A 9 -13.72 9.15 9.25
C ARG A 9 -12.70 8.91 10.37
N ARG A 10 -13.13 8.43 11.52
CA ARG A 10 -12.22 8.12 12.64
C ARG A 10 -11.25 7.00 12.27
N ALA A 11 -11.75 5.92 11.68
CA ALA A 11 -10.88 4.83 11.22
C ALA A 11 -9.82 5.31 10.22
N ALA A 12 -10.20 6.19 9.28
CA ALA A 12 -9.25 6.80 8.34
C ALA A 12 -8.21 7.70 9.03
N ALA A 13 -8.61 8.48 10.04
CA ALA A 13 -7.69 9.32 10.81
C ALA A 13 -6.69 8.48 11.64
N ASP A 14 -7.15 7.36 12.20
CA ASP A 14 -6.31 6.43 12.93
C ASP A 14 -5.28 5.76 12.00
N ALA A 15 -5.71 5.32 10.81
CA ALA A 15 -4.83 4.77 9.79
C ALA A 15 -3.77 5.79 9.34
N HIS A 16 -4.17 7.05 9.10
CA HIS A 16 -3.25 8.13 8.77
C HIS A 16 -2.20 8.34 9.87
N THR A 17 -2.64 8.39 11.13
CA THR A 17 -1.74 8.55 12.27
C THR A 17 -0.76 7.39 12.41
N ALA A 18 -1.23 6.15 12.19
CA ALA A 18 -0.38 4.96 12.22
C ALA A 18 0.70 5.00 11.12
N LEU A 19 0.33 5.40 9.90
CA LEU A 19 1.26 5.59 8.78
C LEU A 19 2.32 6.67 9.05
N GLN A 20 1.93 7.79 9.67
CA GLN A 20 2.88 8.82 10.08
C GLN A 20 3.88 8.30 11.11
N ARG A 21 3.39 7.52 12.10
CA ARG A 21 4.27 6.91 13.12
C ARG A 21 5.23 5.89 12.51
N LEU A 22 4.76 5.06 11.56
CA LEU A 22 5.62 4.14 10.82
C LEU A 22 6.70 4.91 10.06
N THR A 23 6.34 5.98 9.36
CA THR A 23 7.29 6.84 8.63
C THR A 23 8.35 7.41 9.56
N ALA A 24 7.95 7.91 10.73
CA ALA A 24 8.88 8.43 11.72
C ALA A 24 9.77 7.34 12.33
N ALA A 25 9.21 6.16 12.66
CA ALA A 25 9.95 5.04 13.25
C ALA A 25 10.95 4.40 12.28
N THR A 26 10.70 4.54 10.99
CA THR A 26 11.56 4.03 9.90
C THR A 26 12.47 5.12 9.33
N ALA A 27 12.48 6.31 9.94
CA ALA A 27 13.38 7.38 9.58
C ALA A 27 14.84 6.94 9.83
N GLY A 28 15.68 7.07 8.81
CA GLY A 28 17.10 6.72 8.92
C GLY A 28 17.41 5.23 8.76
N LEU A 29 16.45 4.39 8.35
CA LEU A 29 16.76 3.00 7.97
C LEU A 29 17.88 2.95 6.92
N THR A 30 18.75 1.95 7.07
CA THR A 30 19.74 1.56 6.05
C THR A 30 19.01 1.11 4.78
N PRO A 31 19.71 1.02 3.64
CA PRO A 31 19.08 0.55 2.42
C PRO A 31 18.45 -0.84 2.57
N GLU A 32 19.10 -1.76 3.27
CA GLU A 32 18.59 -3.12 3.55
C GLU A 32 17.34 -3.05 4.44
N GLY A 33 17.35 -2.21 5.48
CA GLY A 33 16.18 -1.99 6.33
C GLY A 33 14.97 -1.44 5.56
N ARG A 34 15.21 -0.58 4.56
CA ARG A 34 14.13 -0.09 3.67
C ARG A 34 13.57 -1.19 2.79
N THR A 35 14.39 -2.12 2.32
CA THR A 35 13.91 -3.32 1.59
C THR A 35 12.98 -4.16 2.45
N VAL A 36 13.39 -4.47 3.69
CA VAL A 36 12.57 -5.25 4.63
C VAL A 36 11.24 -4.54 4.94
N LEU A 37 11.26 -3.22 5.13
CA LEU A 37 10.03 -2.44 5.32
C LEU A 37 9.10 -2.53 4.12
N LEU A 38 9.64 -2.35 2.91
CA LEU A 38 8.85 -2.42 1.69
C LEU A 38 8.26 -3.84 1.52
N GLU A 39 9.02 -4.88 1.82
CA GLU A 39 8.54 -6.26 1.80
C GLU A 39 7.40 -6.48 2.77
N ALA A 40 7.53 -6.01 4.02
CA ALA A 40 6.47 -6.11 5.02
C ALA A 40 5.20 -5.34 4.63
N LEU A 41 5.34 -4.20 3.93
CA LEU A 41 4.20 -3.43 3.41
C LEU A 41 3.47 -4.13 2.25
N HIS A 42 4.16 -5.05 1.55
CA HIS A 42 3.65 -5.73 0.36
C HIS A 42 3.36 -7.23 0.57
N ASP A 43 3.86 -7.88 1.64
CA ASP A 43 3.81 -9.34 1.78
C ASP A 43 2.37 -9.89 1.66
N GLY A 44 2.08 -10.46 0.49
CA GLY A 44 0.78 -11.02 0.15
C GLY A 44 0.45 -12.32 0.91
N ARG A 45 1.37 -12.84 1.73
CA ARG A 45 1.09 -13.98 2.62
C ARG A 45 0.41 -13.57 3.93
N THR A 46 0.43 -12.29 4.28
CA THR A 46 -0.09 -11.77 5.55
C THR A 46 -0.98 -10.54 5.37
N ASP A 47 -1.57 -10.35 4.20
CA ASP A 47 -2.35 -9.15 3.87
C ASP A 47 -1.55 -7.87 4.15
N GLY A 48 -0.38 -7.74 3.51
CA GLY A 48 0.42 -6.51 3.59
C GLY A 48 -0.44 -5.27 3.33
N LEU A 49 -0.09 -4.14 3.95
CA LEU A 49 -0.92 -2.93 3.94
C LEU A 49 -1.37 -2.51 2.54
N LEU A 50 -0.53 -2.71 1.52
CA LEU A 50 -0.85 -2.34 0.13
C LEU A 50 -1.90 -3.28 -0.49
N VAL A 51 -1.89 -4.57 -0.13
CA VAL A 51 -2.92 -5.55 -0.53
C VAL A 51 -4.24 -5.23 0.15
N VAL A 52 -4.23 -4.87 1.44
CA VAL A 52 -5.44 -4.45 2.16
C VAL A 52 -6.07 -3.20 1.53
N LEU A 53 -5.23 -2.25 1.11
CA LEU A 53 -5.70 -1.03 0.44
C LEU A 53 -6.26 -1.31 -0.96
N GLY A 54 -5.61 -2.18 -1.74
CA GLY A 54 -6.14 -2.62 -3.04
C GLY A 54 -7.50 -3.30 -2.90
N GLY A 55 -7.60 -4.29 -2.01
CA GLY A 55 -8.86 -4.98 -1.72
C GLY A 55 -9.99 -4.06 -1.23
N LEU A 56 -9.69 -3.01 -0.46
CA LEU A 56 -10.70 -2.01 -0.05
C LEU A 56 -11.25 -1.21 -1.24
N ILE A 57 -10.39 -0.89 -2.22
CA ILE A 57 -10.79 -0.19 -3.44
C ILE A 57 -11.63 -1.11 -4.32
N THR A 58 -11.19 -2.35 -4.53
CA THR A 58 -11.99 -3.36 -5.26
C THR A 58 -13.36 -3.54 -4.64
N ALA A 59 -13.45 -3.70 -3.31
CA ALA A 59 -14.73 -3.81 -2.61
C ALA A 59 -15.64 -2.58 -2.78
N THR A 60 -15.06 -1.39 -3.02
CA THR A 60 -15.85 -0.18 -3.34
C THR A 60 -16.42 -0.24 -4.76
N GLY A 61 -15.77 -0.98 -5.67
CA GLY A 61 -16.21 -1.19 -7.05
C GLY A 61 -17.24 -2.31 -7.22
N GLU A 62 -17.29 -3.29 -6.31
CA GLU A 62 -18.19 -4.45 -6.39
C GLU A 62 -19.68 -4.07 -6.42
N ASP A 63 -20.05 -2.95 -5.80
CA ASP A 63 -21.43 -2.45 -5.77
C ASP A 63 -21.78 -1.60 -7.01
N LEU A 64 -20.82 -1.33 -7.90
CA LEU A 64 -21.06 -0.58 -9.12
C LEU A 64 -21.61 -1.48 -10.24
N PRO A 65 -22.56 -0.99 -11.05
CA PRO A 65 -22.93 -1.69 -12.28
C PRO A 65 -21.74 -1.75 -13.23
N GLU A 66 -21.62 -2.87 -13.97
CA GLU A 66 -20.58 -3.06 -14.98
C GLU A 66 -20.48 -1.87 -15.94
N GLY A 67 -19.26 -1.40 -16.18
CA GLY A 67 -18.95 -0.28 -17.06
C GLY A 67 -17.71 0.48 -16.62
N ALA A 68 -17.43 1.58 -17.31
CA ALA A 68 -16.19 2.36 -17.15
C ALA A 68 -15.87 2.74 -15.69
N ALA A 69 -16.89 3.02 -14.86
CA ALA A 69 -16.66 3.37 -13.46
C ALA A 69 -16.19 2.17 -12.60
N ALA A 70 -16.66 0.96 -12.89
CA ALA A 70 -16.17 -0.25 -12.24
C ALA A 70 -14.75 -0.60 -12.73
N GLU A 71 -14.51 -0.47 -14.04
CA GLU A 71 -13.19 -0.67 -14.66
C GLU A 71 -12.14 0.32 -14.10
N ASP A 72 -12.48 1.60 -13.93
CA ASP A 72 -11.58 2.61 -13.36
C ASP A 72 -11.21 2.29 -11.90
N ILE A 73 -12.14 1.72 -11.12
CA ILE A 73 -11.89 1.35 -9.72
C ILE A 73 -11.03 0.09 -9.64
N ASP A 74 -11.30 -0.91 -10.48
CA ASP A 74 -10.47 -2.11 -10.58
C ASP A 74 -9.05 -1.78 -11.05
N GLU A 75 -8.92 -0.89 -12.04
CA GLU A 75 -7.62 -0.40 -12.50
C GLU A 75 -6.89 0.36 -11.38
N ALA A 76 -7.60 1.20 -10.61
CA ALA A 76 -7.02 1.89 -9.47
C ALA A 76 -6.53 0.92 -8.38
N ALA A 77 -7.29 -0.14 -8.08
CA ALA A 77 -6.90 -1.19 -7.14
C ALA A 77 -5.64 -1.93 -7.63
N ALA A 78 -5.65 -2.36 -8.90
CA ALA A 78 -4.51 -3.03 -9.53
C ALA A 78 -3.27 -2.13 -9.53
N TYR A 79 -3.41 -0.83 -9.79
CA TYR A 79 -2.29 0.11 -9.69
C TYR A 79 -1.68 0.14 -8.28
N ILE A 80 -2.47 0.08 -7.21
CA ILE A 80 -1.92 0.10 -5.85
C ILE A 80 -1.13 -1.19 -5.55
N GLU A 81 -1.61 -2.33 -6.00
CA GLU A 81 -0.99 -3.63 -5.74
C GLU A 81 0.21 -3.90 -6.65
N ASP A 82 0.02 -3.83 -7.97
CA ASP A 82 1.04 -4.19 -8.96
C ASP A 82 2.16 -3.15 -9.05
N TYR A 83 1.83 -1.85 -9.01
CA TYR A 83 2.85 -0.81 -9.10
C TYR A 83 3.73 -0.79 -7.86
N ALA A 84 3.18 -1.10 -6.69
CA ALA A 84 3.95 -1.28 -5.47
C ALA A 84 4.95 -2.44 -5.60
N GLY A 85 4.50 -3.61 -6.07
CA GLY A 85 5.35 -4.76 -6.33
C GLY A 85 6.47 -4.46 -7.34
N GLN A 86 6.16 -3.73 -8.42
CA GLN A 86 7.15 -3.29 -9.41
C GLN A 86 8.18 -2.33 -8.83
N ARG A 87 7.77 -1.37 -8.00
CA ARG A 87 8.69 -0.44 -7.33
C ARG A 87 9.60 -1.14 -6.33
N LEU A 88 9.07 -2.13 -5.63
CA LEU A 88 9.82 -3.03 -4.74
C LEU A 88 10.90 -3.80 -5.50
N ALA A 89 10.55 -4.42 -6.62
CA ALA A 89 11.50 -5.12 -7.47
C ALA A 89 12.62 -4.18 -7.95
N ARG A 90 12.27 -2.98 -8.42
CA ARG A 90 13.25 -1.96 -8.84
C ARG A 90 14.14 -1.48 -7.69
N ALA A 91 13.58 -1.27 -6.51
CA ALA A 91 14.33 -0.89 -5.32
C ALA A 91 15.35 -1.98 -4.96
N ARG A 92 14.93 -3.25 -4.89
CA ARG A 92 15.83 -4.39 -4.66
C ARG A 92 16.99 -4.42 -5.67
N THR A 93 16.69 -4.36 -6.97
CA THR A 93 17.72 -4.34 -8.02
C THR A 93 18.71 -3.19 -7.84
N THR A 94 18.20 -2.00 -7.48
CA THR A 94 19.04 -0.81 -7.27
C THR A 94 19.95 -1.00 -6.06
N LEU A 95 19.44 -1.58 -4.97
CA LEU A 95 20.16 -1.77 -3.73
C LEU A 95 21.24 -2.85 -3.84
N THR A 96 20.92 -4.00 -4.43
CA THR A 96 21.93 -5.04 -4.73
C THR A 96 23.04 -4.49 -5.63
N ALA A 97 22.69 -3.68 -6.64
CA ALA A 97 23.69 -3.04 -7.50
C ALA A 97 24.56 -1.97 -6.79
N GLN A 98 24.16 -1.48 -5.61
CA GLN A 98 24.98 -0.61 -4.77
C GLN A 98 25.92 -1.42 -3.89
N GLU A 99 25.47 -2.54 -3.33
CA GLU A 99 26.30 -3.47 -2.53
C GLU A 99 27.47 -4.02 -3.35
N ASP A 100 27.24 -4.39 -4.61
CA ASP A 100 28.30 -4.89 -5.52
C ASP A 100 29.39 -3.85 -5.87
N ARG A 101 29.17 -2.57 -5.55
CA ARG A 101 30.10 -1.47 -5.85
C ARG A 101 30.92 -1.02 -4.64
N THR A 102 30.63 -1.54 -3.45
CA THR A 102 31.29 -1.21 -2.18
C THR A 102 32.13 -2.37 -1.68
#